data_AF-A0A0G2HSR5-F1
#
_entry.id   AF-A0A0G2HSR5-F1
#
_cell.length_a   1.000
_cell.length_b   1.000
_cell.length_c   1.000
_cell.angle_alpha   90.00
_cell.angle_beta   90.00
_cell.angle_gamma   90.00
#
_symmetry.space_group_name_H-M   'P 1'
#
loop_
_entity.id
_entity.type
_entity.pdbx_description
1 polymer ?
#
loop_
_entity_poly.entity_id
_entity_poly.type
_entity_poly.pdbx_seq_one_letter_code
_entity_poly.pdbx_strand_id
1 'polypeptide(L)'
;MSGNSRSIKFLPLPDDFEASAESATRAFCSKANFDIVSDFWRFDLPAECSPVVEEAKKLYMQERSLSEITDMTQHGVVLRRGFNVGLERDVIIIPLVAIDNATVITWKKVEMIPIDWSWKTAILISERTYFNVEEGKKIGGVLVQFKKRE
;
A
#
# COMPACT_ATOMS: atom_id res chain seq x y z
N MET A 1 21.73 1.30 -22.77
CA MET A 1 20.30 0.93 -22.75
C MET A 1 19.91 0.67 -21.30
N SER A 2 19.49 1.71 -20.59
CA SER A 2 19.03 1.62 -19.20
C SER A 2 17.66 0.96 -19.21
N GLY A 3 17.60 -0.30 -18.77
CA GLY A 3 16.35 -1.00 -18.52
C GLY A 3 15.61 -0.33 -17.36
N ASN A 4 14.85 0.72 -17.66
CA ASN A 4 13.88 1.29 -16.74
C ASN A 4 12.81 0.21 -16.50
N SER A 5 12.95 -0.54 -15.41
CA SER A 5 11.98 -1.53 -14.98
C SER A 5 10.69 -0.83 -14.57
N ARG A 6 9.81 -0.68 -15.56
CA ARG A 6 8.41 -0.27 -15.42
C ARG A 6 7.62 -1.34 -14.68
N SER A 7 7.79 -1.42 -13.36
CA SER A 7 7.14 -2.45 -12.57
C SER A 7 6.89 -2.02 -11.15
N ILE A 8 5.70 -2.41 -10.66
CA ILE A 8 5.43 -2.65 -9.25
C ILE A 8 6.64 -3.33 -8.63
N LYS A 9 7.11 -2.80 -7.49
CA LYS A 9 8.20 -3.40 -6.72
C LYS A 9 7.65 -3.90 -5.38
N PHE A 10 8.12 -5.07 -5.00
CA PHE A 10 7.81 -5.71 -3.73
C PHE A 10 9.01 -5.53 -2.82
N LEU A 11 8.85 -4.73 -1.79
CA LEU A 11 9.91 -4.32 -0.88
C LEU A 11 9.71 -5.06 0.44
N PRO A 12 10.57 -6.02 0.80
CA PRO A 12 10.44 -6.75 2.05
C PRO A 12 10.61 -5.77 3.22
N LEU A 13 9.74 -5.88 4.20
CA LEU A 13 9.82 -5.18 5.46
C LEU A 13 10.65 -6.02 6.45
N PRO A 14 11.45 -5.39 7.34
CA PRO A 14 12.31 -6.12 8.26
C PRO A 14 11.47 -6.87 9.31
N ASP A 15 11.99 -7.98 9.85
CA ASP A 15 11.24 -8.82 10.80
C ASP A 15 10.89 -8.07 12.10
N ASP A 16 11.73 -7.12 12.53
CA ASP A 16 11.46 -6.28 13.69
C ASP A 16 10.29 -5.29 13.49
N PHE A 17 9.78 -5.17 12.26
CA PHE A 17 8.59 -4.40 11.93
C PHE A 17 7.30 -5.07 12.43
N GLU A 18 7.31 -6.36 12.76
CA GLU A 18 6.12 -7.14 13.14
C GLU A 18 5.29 -6.45 14.23
N ALA A 19 5.91 -6.02 15.32
CA ALA A 19 5.20 -5.36 16.42
C ALA A 19 4.52 -4.05 15.99
N SER A 20 5.15 -3.31 15.07
CA SER A 20 4.57 -2.09 14.51
C SER A 20 3.39 -2.40 13.60
N ALA A 21 3.52 -3.43 12.76
CA ALA A 21 2.45 -3.89 11.89
C ALA A 21 1.24 -4.40 12.70
N GLU A 22 1.45 -5.22 13.73
CA GLU A 22 0.37 -5.73 14.59
C GLU A 22 -0.35 -4.60 15.34
N SER A 23 0.39 -3.63 15.85
CA SER A 23 -0.19 -2.45 16.51
C SER A 23 -1.04 -1.64 15.53
N ALA A 24 -0.48 -1.33 14.35
CA ALA A 24 -1.18 -0.62 13.30
C ALA A 24 -2.42 -1.38 12.82
N THR A 25 -2.36 -2.70 12.64
CA THR A 25 -3.49 -3.52 12.23
C THR A 25 -4.63 -3.47 13.25
N ARG A 26 -4.33 -3.58 14.56
CA ARG A 26 -5.36 -3.47 15.60
C ARG A 26 -6.03 -2.09 15.60
N ALA A 27 -5.24 -1.02 15.54
CA ALA A 27 -5.76 0.34 15.50
C ALA A 27 -6.56 0.60 14.21
N PHE A 28 -6.05 0.14 13.07
CA PHE A 28 -6.71 0.21 11.77
C PHE A 28 -8.08 -0.46 11.81
N CYS A 29 -8.18 -1.70 12.30
CA CYS A 29 -9.44 -2.43 12.43
C CYS A 29 -10.45 -1.71 13.34
N SER A 30 -9.98 -1.02 14.39
CA SER A 30 -10.87 -0.24 15.27
C SER A 30 -11.48 0.99 14.58
N LYS A 31 -10.77 1.57 13.59
CA LYS A 31 -11.23 2.73 12.82
C LYS A 31 -11.98 2.33 11.56
N ALA A 32 -11.58 1.22 10.95
CA ALA A 32 -12.15 0.73 9.72
C ALA A 32 -13.57 0.22 9.97
N ASN A 33 -14.56 1.01 9.57
CA ASN A 33 -15.94 0.54 9.62
C ASN A 33 -16.10 -0.59 8.60
N PHE A 34 -16.33 -1.80 9.06
CA PHE A 34 -16.47 -2.95 8.17
C PHE A 34 -17.72 -2.88 7.30
N ASP A 35 -18.69 -2.01 7.59
CA ASP A 35 -19.96 -1.90 6.84
C ASP A 35 -19.92 -0.92 5.66
N ILE A 36 -18.74 -0.45 5.26
CA ILE A 36 -18.64 0.51 4.17
C ILE A 36 -19.13 -0.09 2.84
N VAL A 37 -20.08 0.63 2.22
CA VAL A 37 -20.68 0.29 0.92
C VAL A 37 -19.82 0.73 -0.26
N SER A 38 -18.90 1.70 -0.05
CA SER A 38 -17.99 2.20 -1.09
C SER A 38 -16.93 1.18 -1.50
N ASP A 39 -16.57 1.19 -2.78
CA ASP A 39 -15.49 0.36 -3.34
C ASP A 39 -14.10 0.80 -2.85
N PHE A 40 -13.97 2.09 -2.51
CA PHE A 40 -12.78 2.72 -1.94
C PHE A 40 -13.17 3.63 -0.79
N TRP A 41 -12.57 3.45 0.38
CA TRP A 41 -12.75 4.34 1.51
C TRP A 41 -11.43 4.73 2.14
N ARG A 42 -11.35 6.02 2.48
CA ARG A 42 -10.15 6.69 2.99
C ARG A 42 -10.47 7.33 4.32
N PHE A 43 -9.55 7.19 5.27
CA PHE A 43 -9.67 7.80 6.59
C PHE A 43 -8.31 8.23 7.13
N ASP A 44 -8.35 9.08 8.16
CA ASP A 44 -7.15 9.56 8.83
C ASP A 44 -6.51 8.43 9.64
N LEU A 45 -5.19 8.32 9.52
CA LEU A 45 -4.44 7.25 10.18
C LEU A 45 -4.47 7.42 11.71
N PRO A 46 -4.72 6.33 12.47
CA PRO A 46 -4.41 6.29 13.89
C PRO A 46 -2.94 6.62 14.15
N ALA A 47 -2.63 7.10 15.36
CA ALA A 47 -1.25 7.41 15.77
C ALA A 47 -0.35 6.16 15.76
N GLU A 48 -0.94 4.99 16.00
CA GLU A 48 -0.26 3.69 15.98
C GLU A 48 0.24 3.31 14.58
N CYS A 49 -0.25 3.95 13.52
CA CYS A 49 0.26 3.76 12.16
C CYS A 49 1.48 4.65 11.86
N SER A 50 1.92 5.52 12.76
CA SER A 50 3.11 6.37 12.53
C SER A 50 4.37 5.57 12.19
N PRO A 51 4.74 4.48 12.90
CA PRO A 51 5.90 3.67 12.53
C PRO A 51 5.79 3.06 11.12
N VAL A 52 4.58 2.68 10.71
CA VAL A 52 4.30 2.13 9.37
C VAL A 52 4.56 3.18 8.30
N VAL A 53 4.10 4.41 8.52
CA VAL A 53 4.39 5.54 7.63
C VAL A 53 5.88 5.82 7.55
N GLU A 54 6.58 5.86 8.68
CA GLU A 54 8.02 6.15 8.69
C GLU A 54 8.81 5.08 7.93
N GLU A 55 8.42 3.81 8.02
CA GLU A 55 9.06 2.74 7.26
C GLU A 55 8.77 2.87 5.76
N ALA A 56 7.54 3.22 5.37
CA ALA A 56 7.23 3.54 3.97
C ALA A 56 8.11 4.69 3.43
N LYS A 57 8.34 5.73 4.23
CA LYS A 57 9.23 6.84 3.87
C LYS A 57 10.66 6.37 3.65
N LYS A 58 11.22 5.57 4.58
CA LYS A 58 12.58 5.03 4.46
C LYS A 58 12.73 4.18 3.20
N LEU A 59 11.80 3.27 2.94
CA LEU A 59 11.78 2.45 1.74
C LEU A 59 11.75 3.30 0.48
N TYR A 60 10.89 4.34 0.44
CA TYR A 60 10.83 5.24 -0.71
C TYR A 60 12.14 5.98 -0.93
N MET A 61 12.71 6.54 0.13
CA MET A 61 13.98 7.27 0.07
C MET A 61 15.13 6.38 -0.39
N GLN A 62 15.23 5.15 0.15
CA GLN A 62 16.24 4.19 -0.27
C GLN A 62 16.09 3.82 -1.75
N GLU A 63 14.87 3.45 -2.16
CA GLU A 63 14.58 3.00 -3.52
C GLU A 63 14.77 4.11 -4.56
N ARG A 64 14.59 5.38 -4.16
CA ARG A 64 14.81 6.56 -5.01
C ARG A 64 16.15 7.26 -4.78
N SER A 65 17.00 6.72 -3.89
CA SER A 65 18.27 7.35 -3.49
C SER A 65 18.12 8.82 -3.08
N LEU A 66 17.10 9.12 -2.28
CA LEU A 66 16.76 10.46 -1.80
C LEU A 66 17.29 10.69 -0.39
N SER A 67 17.71 11.93 -0.11
CA SER A 67 18.05 12.39 1.23
C SER A 67 16.86 12.94 2.01
N GLU A 68 15.77 13.32 1.33
CA GLU A 68 14.58 13.90 1.95
C GLU A 68 13.31 13.75 1.09
N ILE A 69 12.15 13.83 1.74
CA ILE A 69 10.82 13.81 1.13
C ILE A 69 10.21 15.20 1.25
N THR A 70 9.85 15.80 0.12
CA THR A 70 9.40 17.20 0.06
C THR A 70 7.88 17.36 0.02
N ASP A 71 7.15 16.35 -0.46
CA ASP A 71 5.70 16.36 -0.56
C ASP A 71 5.15 14.93 -0.46
N MET A 72 4.29 14.72 0.53
CA MET A 72 3.72 13.43 0.87
C MET A 72 2.29 13.56 1.39
N THR A 73 1.44 12.59 1.06
CA THR A 73 0.14 12.38 1.70
C THR A 73 0.02 10.95 2.18
N GLN A 74 -0.74 10.72 3.26
CA GLN A 74 -0.86 9.40 3.88
C GLN A 74 -2.27 9.16 4.40
N HIS A 75 -2.80 7.97 4.19
CA HIS A 75 -4.15 7.62 4.65
C HIS A 75 -4.27 6.12 4.95
N GLY A 76 -5.23 5.79 5.81
CA GLY A 76 -5.76 4.43 5.90
C GLY A 76 -6.74 4.21 4.75
N VAL A 77 -6.71 3.04 4.13
CA VAL A 77 -7.62 2.69 3.02
C VAL A 77 -8.26 1.32 3.20
N VAL A 78 -9.57 1.22 2.94
CA VAL A 78 -10.30 -0.05 2.80
C VAL A 78 -10.75 -0.18 1.34
N LEU A 79 -10.49 -1.34 0.73
CA LEU A 79 -10.68 -1.60 -0.71
C LEU A 79 -11.49 -2.89 -0.90
N ARG A 80 -12.52 -2.86 -1.75
CA ARG A 80 -13.44 -4.00 -1.98
C ARG A 80 -13.47 -4.54 -3.41
N ARG A 81 -13.02 -3.76 -4.38
CA ARG A 81 -13.07 -4.07 -5.81
C ARG A 81 -11.80 -3.58 -6.49
N GLY A 82 -11.90 -3.38 -7.80
CA GLY A 82 -10.96 -2.65 -8.62
C GLY A 82 -10.56 -1.28 -8.08
N PHE A 83 -9.26 -0.99 -7.99
CA PHE A 83 -8.76 0.35 -7.73
C PHE A 83 -7.51 0.66 -8.55
N ASN A 84 -7.33 1.95 -8.89
CA ASN A 84 -6.17 2.44 -9.63
C ASN A 84 -5.27 3.31 -8.73
N VAL A 85 -3.96 3.13 -8.83
CA VAL A 85 -2.94 3.93 -8.11
C VAL A 85 -1.71 4.16 -8.98
N GLY A 86 -0.83 5.11 -8.62
CA GLY A 86 0.50 5.28 -9.24
C GLY A 86 0.60 6.21 -10.45
N LEU A 87 -0.47 6.92 -10.83
CA LEU A 87 -0.47 7.79 -12.02
C LEU A 87 0.38 9.06 -11.82
N GLU A 88 -0.03 9.95 -10.93
CA GLU A 88 0.61 11.27 -10.72
C GLU A 88 1.65 11.25 -9.60
N ARG A 89 1.53 10.29 -8.69
CA ARG A 89 2.39 10.09 -7.52
C ARG A 89 2.96 8.69 -7.50
N ASP A 90 4.16 8.56 -6.95
CA ASP A 90 4.64 7.27 -6.49
C ASP A 90 3.83 6.88 -5.25
N VAL A 91 3.46 5.62 -5.13
CA VAL A 91 2.64 5.13 -4.03
C VAL A 91 3.33 3.94 -3.38
N ILE A 92 3.50 3.98 -2.06
CA ILE A 92 3.79 2.80 -1.26
C ILE A 92 2.52 2.39 -0.53
N ILE A 93 2.12 1.14 -0.72
CA ILE A 93 1.07 0.50 0.08
C ILE A 93 1.74 -0.45 1.05
N ILE A 94 1.43 -0.32 2.34
CA ILE A 94 1.74 -1.34 3.34
C ILE A 94 0.44 -2.08 3.66
N PRO A 95 0.29 -3.33 3.20
CA PRO A 95 -0.84 -4.17 3.55
C PRO A 95 -0.90 -4.39 5.06
N LEU A 96 -2.09 -4.29 5.67
CA LEU A 96 -2.26 -4.54 7.10
C LEU A 96 -3.18 -5.74 7.38
N VAL A 97 -4.30 -5.81 6.66
CA VAL A 97 -5.33 -6.81 6.94
C VAL A 97 -6.03 -7.27 5.67
N ALA A 98 -6.14 -8.59 5.49
CA ALA A 98 -7.11 -9.20 4.60
C ALA A 98 -8.36 -9.53 5.43
N ILE A 99 -9.37 -8.66 5.38
CA ILE A 99 -10.50 -8.68 6.31
C ILE A 99 -11.34 -9.95 6.12
N ASP A 100 -11.58 -10.32 4.86
CA ASP A 100 -12.42 -11.46 4.49
C ASP A 100 -11.62 -12.58 3.82
N ASN A 101 -10.31 -12.68 4.12
CA ASN A 101 -9.34 -13.57 3.47
C ASN A 101 -9.34 -13.39 1.94
N ALA A 102 -9.30 -12.15 1.49
CA ALA A 102 -9.39 -11.79 0.08
C ALA A 102 -8.15 -12.20 -0.72
N THR A 103 -8.36 -12.71 -1.93
CA THR A 103 -7.31 -12.73 -2.95
C THR A 103 -7.18 -11.36 -3.61
N VAL A 104 -5.94 -10.90 -3.82
CA VAL A 104 -5.64 -9.65 -4.52
C VAL A 104 -4.77 -9.95 -5.72
N ILE A 105 -5.15 -9.42 -6.88
CA ILE A 105 -4.38 -9.57 -8.12
C ILE A 105 -4.14 -8.22 -8.78
N THR A 106 -3.05 -8.13 -9.52
CA THR A 106 -2.78 -7.01 -10.44
C THR A 106 -2.41 -7.57 -11.81
N TRP A 107 -2.36 -6.70 -12.81
CA TRP A 107 -1.97 -7.08 -14.17
C TRP A 107 -0.73 -6.32 -14.61
N LYS A 108 0.22 -7.06 -15.17
CA LYS A 108 1.36 -6.49 -15.90
C LYS A 108 1.26 -6.93 -17.36
N LYS A 109 0.82 -6.01 -18.21
CA LYS A 109 0.46 -6.30 -19.62
C LYS A 109 -0.65 -7.35 -19.71
N VAL A 110 -0.30 -8.62 -19.91
CA VAL A 110 -1.22 -9.76 -20.01
C VAL A 110 -1.05 -10.78 -18.89
N GLU A 111 -0.06 -10.56 -18.02
CA GLU A 111 0.26 -11.46 -16.92
C GLU A 111 -0.50 -11.03 -15.65
N MET A 112 -1.19 -11.98 -15.04
CA MET A 112 -1.82 -11.81 -13.73
C MET A 112 -0.78 -12.08 -12.65
N ILE A 113 -0.59 -11.12 -11.75
CA ILE A 113 0.34 -11.22 -10.64
C ILE A 113 -0.46 -11.27 -9.34
N PRO A 114 -0.43 -12.38 -8.58
CA PRO A 114 -1.01 -12.41 -7.25
C PRO A 114 -0.21 -11.51 -6.31
N ILE A 115 -0.91 -10.81 -5.44
CA ILE A 115 -0.33 -9.92 -4.45
C ILE A 115 -0.45 -10.58 -3.09
N ASP A 116 0.68 -10.79 -2.43
CA ASP A 116 0.69 -11.12 -1.01
C ASP A 116 0.20 -9.89 -0.23
N TRP A 117 -1.01 -9.97 0.33
CA TRP A 117 -1.60 -8.91 1.14
C TRP A 117 -1.21 -9.06 2.62
N SER A 118 0.08 -9.22 2.87
CA SER A 118 0.64 -9.30 4.21
C SER A 118 1.54 -8.10 4.49
N TRP A 119 1.67 -7.73 5.77
CA TRP A 119 2.54 -6.63 6.17
C TRP A 119 4.02 -6.88 5.88
N LYS A 120 4.41 -8.12 5.53
CA LYS A 120 5.81 -8.48 5.29
C LYS A 120 6.39 -7.84 4.03
N THR A 121 5.53 -7.39 3.12
CA THR A 121 5.95 -6.82 1.84
C THR A 121 5.21 -5.52 1.57
N ALA A 122 5.96 -4.42 1.52
CA ALA A 122 5.46 -3.15 1.01
C ALA A 122 5.41 -3.19 -0.53
N ILE A 123 4.42 -2.50 -1.11
CA ILE A 123 4.18 -2.48 -2.56
C ILE A 123 4.45 -1.07 -3.06
N LEU A 124 5.54 -0.86 -3.79
CA LEU A 124 5.84 0.39 -4.46
C LEU A 124 5.28 0.39 -5.89
N ILE A 125 4.46 1.39 -6.20
CA ILE A 125 3.82 1.59 -7.49
C ILE A 125 4.20 2.97 -8.04
N SER A 126 4.79 2.98 -9.23
CA SER A 126 5.25 4.21 -9.91
C SER A 126 4.53 4.50 -11.23
N GLU A 127 3.70 3.58 -11.70
CA GLU A 127 2.88 3.76 -12.90
C GLU A 127 1.44 3.43 -12.57
N ARG A 128 0.51 3.90 -13.40
CA ARG A 128 -0.90 3.57 -13.26
C ARG A 128 -1.09 2.06 -13.24
N THR A 129 -1.48 1.55 -12.09
CA THR A 129 -1.66 0.13 -11.83
C THR A 129 -3.07 -0.10 -11.33
N TYR A 130 -3.74 -1.07 -11.96
CA TYR A 130 -5.04 -1.55 -11.52
C TYR A 130 -4.86 -2.80 -10.67
N PHE A 131 -5.44 -2.77 -9.48
CA PHE A 131 -5.54 -3.91 -8.58
C PHE A 131 -6.99 -4.35 -8.55
N ASN A 132 -7.22 -5.65 -8.43
CA ASN A 132 -8.54 -6.22 -8.22
C ASN A 132 -8.55 -7.07 -6.96
N VAL A 133 -9.51 -6.77 -6.10
CA VAL A 133 -9.85 -7.56 -4.93
C VAL A 133 -10.94 -8.55 -5.32
N GLU A 134 -10.84 -9.77 -4.83
CA GLU A 134 -11.87 -10.79 -4.99
C GLU A 134 -13.27 -10.27 -4.64
N GLU A 135 -14.27 -10.64 -5.45
CA GLU A 135 -15.62 -10.10 -5.33
C GLU A 135 -16.22 -10.37 -3.94
N GLY A 136 -16.84 -9.33 -3.36
CA GLY A 136 -17.46 -9.41 -2.04
C GLY A 136 -16.47 -9.33 -0.86
N LYS A 137 -15.17 -9.41 -1.12
CA LYS A 137 -14.12 -9.37 -0.10
C LYS A 137 -13.59 -7.96 0.14
N LYS A 138 -12.82 -7.78 1.21
CA LYS A 138 -12.21 -6.50 1.59
C LYS A 138 -10.78 -6.68 2.08
N ILE A 139 -9.98 -5.66 1.82
CA ILE A 139 -8.60 -5.53 2.29
C ILE A 139 -8.37 -4.13 2.87
N GLY A 140 -7.42 -4.03 3.79
CA GLY A 140 -7.02 -2.80 4.45
C GLY A 140 -5.51 -2.60 4.40
N GLY A 141 -5.08 -1.34 4.35
CA GLY A 141 -3.67 -0.98 4.38
C GLY A 141 -3.42 0.50 4.59
N VAL A 142 -2.15 0.84 4.77
CA VAL A 142 -1.67 2.23 4.78
C VAL A 142 -1.20 2.58 3.38
N LEU A 143 -1.70 3.69 2.86
CA LEU A 143 -1.35 4.20 1.54
C LEU A 143 -0.61 5.52 1.71
N VAL A 144 0.66 5.54 1.29
CA VAL A 144 1.53 6.71 1.33
C VAL A 144 1.87 7.12 -0.10
N GLN A 145 1.60 8.37 -0.46
CA GLN A 145 1.82 8.90 -1.80
C GLN A 145 2.87 9.99 -1.77
N PHE A 146 3.81 9.92 -2.70
CA PHE A 146 4.93 10.85 -2.85
C PHE A 146 4.84 11.54 -4.19
N LYS A 147 5.13 12.85 -4.22
CA LYS A 147 5.28 13.58 -5.48
C LYS A 147 6.41 12.97 -6.31
N LYS A 148 6.16 12.65 -7.58
CA LYS A 148 7.20 12.22 -8.51
C LYS A 148 8.18 13.37 -8.72
N ARG A 149 9.48 13.07 -8.69
CA ARG A 149 10.51 14.02 -9.16
C ARG A 149 10.66 13.85 -10.66
N GLU A 150 10.81 14.98 -11.36
CA GLU A 150 11.09 15.05 -12.80
C GLU A 150 12.48 14.52 -13.14
#